data_AF-A0A0F9BE21-F1
#
_entry.id   AF-A0A0F9BE21-F1
#
_cell.length_a   1.000
_cell.length_b   1.000
_cell.length_c   1.000
_cell.angle_alpha   90.00
_cell.angle_beta   90.00
_cell.angle_gamma   90.00
#
_symmetry.space_group_name_H-M   'P 1'
#
loop_
_entity.id
_entity.type
_entity.pdbx_description
1 polymer ?
#
loop_
_entity_poly.entity_id
_entity_poly.type
_entity_poly.pdbx_seq_one_letter_code
_entity_poly.pdbx_strand_id
1 'polypeptide(L)'
;MTILTLRPSGVGSVTDIENETPVSEAHWSLVDEVSADENTTRVWTCDGVYHADVYALPDHTTETGVINSVTLYQRTRTTNSGNAAKAKAALYINSTLYYGSIESII
;
A
#
# COMPACT_ATOMS: atom_id res chain seq x y z
N MET A 1 12.55 6.23 21.52
CA MET A 1 12.13 5.05 20.74
C MET A 1 12.32 5.42 19.28
N THR A 2 13.18 4.72 18.56
CA THR A 2 13.41 4.98 17.13
C THR A 2 12.32 4.26 16.34
N ILE A 3 11.65 4.98 15.44
CA ILE A 3 10.69 4.38 14.51
C ILE A 3 11.46 4.00 13.25
N LEU A 4 11.35 2.74 12.84
CA LEU A 4 11.84 2.28 11.54
C LEU A 4 10.73 2.47 10.51
N THR A 5 10.98 3.32 9.51
CA THR A 5 10.05 3.56 8.42
C THR A 5 10.54 2.86 7.16
N LEU A 6 9.83 1.82 6.74
CA LEU A 6 10.08 1.12 5.50
C LEU A 6 9.18 1.65 4.38
N ARG A 7 9.66 1.51 3.14
CA ARG A 7 8.93 1.87 1.92
C ARG A 7 8.93 0.68 0.95
N PRO A 8 7.91 0.59 0.10
CA PRO A 8 7.94 -0.29 -1.07
C PRO A 8 9.29 -0.15 -1.82
N SER A 9 9.91 -1.27 -2.14
CA SER A 9 11.19 -1.31 -2.87
C SER A 9 11.21 -2.33 -4.00
N GLY A 10 10.05 -2.91 -4.31
CA GLY A 10 9.92 -3.95 -5.32
C GLY A 10 8.52 -4.54 -5.35
N VAL A 11 8.28 -5.34 -6.39
CA VAL A 11 7.03 -6.10 -6.56
C VAL A 11 6.92 -7.11 -5.42
N GLY A 12 5.75 -7.18 -4.77
CA GLY A 12 5.48 -8.18 -3.74
C GLY A 12 4.82 -9.44 -4.30
N SER A 13 4.28 -10.28 -3.41
CA SER A 13 3.70 -11.58 -3.79
C SER A 13 2.29 -11.50 -4.36
N VAL A 14 1.64 -10.34 -4.30
CA VAL A 14 0.29 -10.10 -4.81
C VAL A 14 0.30 -8.79 -5.57
N THR A 15 -0.12 -8.86 -6.83
CA THR A 15 -0.29 -7.71 -7.72
C THR A 15 -1.60 -7.92 -8.48
N ASP A 16 -2.67 -7.33 -7.99
CA ASP A 16 -4.04 -7.55 -8.46
C ASP A 16 -4.78 -6.24 -8.78
N ILE A 17 -4.20 -5.09 -8.44
CA ILE A 17 -4.70 -3.82 -8.95
C ILE A 17 -4.38 -3.74 -10.45
N GLU A 18 -5.35 -3.33 -11.26
CA GLU A 18 -5.27 -3.44 -12.72
C GLU A 18 -4.68 -2.19 -13.41
N ASN A 19 -4.76 -1.01 -12.78
CA ASN A 19 -4.34 0.24 -13.40
C ASN A 19 -3.33 1.01 -12.54
N GLU A 20 -2.54 1.80 -13.24
CA GLU A 20 -1.47 2.62 -12.70
C GLU A 20 -1.42 4.01 -13.36
N THR A 21 -0.70 4.95 -12.75
CA THR A 21 -0.39 6.26 -13.35
C THR A 21 0.95 6.76 -12.82
N PRO A 22 1.91 7.09 -13.71
CA PRO A 22 1.87 6.90 -15.17
C PRO A 22 1.83 5.41 -15.59
N VAL A 23 1.33 5.15 -16.79
CA VAL A 23 1.16 3.80 -17.35
C VAL A 23 2.51 3.17 -17.68
N SER A 24 2.63 1.85 -17.51
CA SER A 24 3.84 1.03 -17.71
C SER A 24 4.91 1.18 -16.63
N GLU A 25 4.60 1.83 -15.51
CA GLU A 25 5.49 1.87 -14.35
C GLU A 25 5.21 0.69 -13.40
N ALA A 26 6.22 0.32 -12.62
CA ALA A 26 6.04 -0.70 -11.60
C ALA A 26 5.18 -0.15 -10.45
N HIS A 27 4.16 -0.88 -10.02
CA HIS A 27 3.22 -0.40 -9.00
C HIS A 27 3.89 0.06 -7.70
N TRP A 28 4.95 -0.65 -7.26
CA TRP A 28 5.69 -0.30 -6.05
C TRP A 28 6.35 1.08 -6.13
N SER A 29 6.82 1.51 -7.31
CA SER A 29 7.51 2.79 -7.50
C SER A 29 6.54 3.97 -7.67
N LEU A 30 5.23 3.70 -7.62
CA LEU A 30 4.17 4.71 -7.65
C LEU A 30 3.59 5.00 -6.27
N VAL A 31 4.06 4.27 -5.24
CA VAL A 31 3.58 4.34 -3.86
C VAL A 31 4.74 4.25 -2.84
N ASP A 32 5.98 4.49 -3.27
CA ASP A 32 7.18 4.49 -2.42
C ASP A 32 7.54 5.90 -1.90
N GLU A 33 6.56 6.81 -1.83
CA GLU A 33 6.85 8.22 -1.65
C GLU A 33 7.52 8.53 -0.29
N VAL A 34 8.53 9.40 -0.31
CA VAL A 34 9.10 9.98 0.92
C VAL A 34 8.24 11.13 1.41
N SER A 35 7.78 11.95 0.48
CA SER A 35 6.81 13.03 0.67
C SER A 35 5.71 12.83 -0.35
N ALA A 36 4.46 12.91 0.10
CA ALA A 36 3.34 12.60 -0.78
C ALA A 36 3.26 13.55 -1.97
N ASP A 37 2.92 13.00 -3.13
CA ASP A 37 2.89 13.72 -4.41
C ASP A 37 1.48 14.20 -4.81
N GLU A 38 0.54 14.12 -3.87
CA GLU A 38 -0.86 14.52 -4.01
C GLU A 38 -1.55 13.94 -5.27
N ASN A 39 -1.30 12.64 -5.53
CA ASN A 39 -1.89 11.85 -6.61
C ASN A 39 -1.27 12.10 -8.00
N THR A 40 -0.03 12.53 -8.06
CA THR A 40 0.73 12.47 -9.32
C THR A 40 1.00 10.99 -9.63
N THR A 41 1.50 10.31 -8.60
CA THR A 41 1.66 8.88 -8.32
C THR A 41 0.41 8.07 -8.06
N ARG A 42 0.08 6.93 -8.70
CA ARG A 42 -0.91 6.00 -8.10
C ARG A 42 -1.05 4.64 -8.79
N VAL A 43 -1.62 3.71 -8.03
CA VAL A 43 -2.36 2.54 -8.52
C VAL A 43 -3.86 2.72 -8.26
N TRP A 44 -4.73 2.18 -9.11
CA TRP A 44 -6.18 2.39 -9.00
C TRP A 44 -7.01 1.31 -9.71
N THR A 45 -8.27 1.18 -9.28
CA THR A 45 -9.27 0.30 -9.89
C THR A 45 -10.53 1.09 -10.23
N CYS A 46 -11.37 0.56 -11.12
CA CYS A 46 -12.63 1.20 -11.50
C CYS A 46 -13.85 0.26 -11.54
N ASP A 47 -13.69 -0.98 -11.12
CA ASP A 47 -14.70 -2.03 -11.21
C ASP A 47 -15.60 -2.16 -9.96
N GLY A 48 -15.22 -1.47 -8.87
CA GLY A 48 -15.95 -1.47 -7.60
C GLY A 48 -15.70 -2.71 -6.73
N VAL A 49 -14.68 -3.51 -7.04
CA VAL A 49 -14.26 -4.67 -6.24
C VAL A 49 -13.00 -4.30 -5.44
N TYR A 50 -12.76 -5.02 -4.34
CA TYR A 50 -11.52 -4.86 -3.57
C TYR A 50 -10.39 -5.65 -4.21
N HIS A 51 -9.37 -4.94 -4.68
CA HIS A 51 -8.10 -5.50 -5.11
C HIS A 51 -7.02 -5.21 -4.09
N ALA A 52 -5.93 -5.96 -4.14
CA ALA A 52 -4.78 -5.75 -3.27
C ALA A 52 -3.49 -5.93 -4.03
N ASP A 53 -2.61 -4.96 -3.86
CA ASP A 53 -1.19 -5.14 -4.10
C ASP A 53 -0.48 -5.22 -2.76
N VAL A 54 0.55 -6.05 -2.70
CA VAL A 54 1.55 -6.00 -1.63
C VAL A 54 2.92 -5.78 -2.25
N TYR A 55 3.81 -5.17 -1.49
CA TYR A 55 5.11 -4.75 -1.98
C TYR A 55 6.23 -5.37 -1.17
N ALA A 56 7.35 -5.64 -1.84
CA ALA A 56 8.57 -5.99 -1.14
C ALA A 56 9.04 -4.78 -0.32
N LEU A 57 9.54 -5.04 0.88
CA LEU A 57 10.19 -4.06 1.74
C LEU A 57 11.69 -4.41 1.83
N PRO A 58 12.58 -3.42 2.02
CA PRO A 58 14.00 -3.69 2.21
C PRO A 58 14.26 -4.60 3.40
N ASP A 59 15.15 -5.57 3.22
CA ASP A 59 15.65 -6.39 4.33
C ASP A 59 16.47 -5.51 5.29
N HIS A 60 16.02 -5.45 6.54
CA HIS A 60 16.70 -4.81 7.65
C HIS A 60 17.41 -5.87 8.51
N THR A 61 18.75 -5.83 8.54
CA THR A 61 19.58 -6.83 9.23
C THR A 61 20.21 -6.30 10.52
N THR A 62 20.09 -5.00 10.78
CA THR A 62 20.72 -4.33 11.93
C THR A 62 19.82 -4.28 13.16
N GLU A 63 18.51 -4.22 12.95
CA GLU A 63 17.51 -4.13 14.00
C GLU A 63 17.17 -5.53 14.53
N THR A 64 17.20 -5.69 15.86
CA THR A 64 16.80 -6.92 16.54
C THR A 64 15.88 -6.59 17.71
N GLY A 65 14.86 -7.41 17.93
CA GLY A 65 13.91 -7.22 19.03
C GLY A 65 12.51 -7.74 18.74
N VAL A 66 11.61 -7.55 19.70
CA VAL A 66 10.18 -7.89 19.55
C VAL A 66 9.46 -6.74 18.86
N ILE A 67 8.70 -7.06 17.81
CA ILE A 67 7.81 -6.11 17.15
C ILE A 67 6.55 -5.95 18.02
N ASN A 68 6.40 -4.80 18.67
CA ASN A 68 5.22 -4.50 19.49
C ASN A 68 4.02 -4.08 18.64
N SER A 69 4.27 -3.36 17.55
CA SER A 69 3.22 -2.86 16.64
C SER A 69 3.80 -2.57 15.26
N VAL A 70 2.95 -2.67 14.24
CA VAL A 70 3.22 -2.21 12.87
C VAL A 70 2.15 -1.22 12.49
N THR A 71 2.55 -0.07 11.94
CA THR A 71 1.63 0.92 11.38
C THR A 71 1.78 0.95 9.87
N LEU A 72 0.70 0.63 9.15
CA LEU A 72 0.64 0.77 7.70
C LEU A 72 0.08 2.15 7.36
N TYR A 73 0.79 2.89 6.52
CA TYR A 73 0.30 4.15 5.95
C TYR A 73 -0.19 3.89 4.54
N GLN A 74 -1.46 4.22 4.27
CA GLN A 74 -2.05 4.19 2.94
C GLN A 74 -2.77 5.51 2.70
N ARG A 75 -2.62 6.08 1.51
CA ARG A 75 -3.42 7.22 1.06
C ARG A 75 -4.30 6.75 -0.09
N THR A 76 -5.60 6.96 0.05
CA THR A 76 -6.57 6.57 -0.97
C THR A 76 -7.49 7.71 -1.28
N ARG A 77 -7.96 7.76 -2.52
CA ARG A 77 -9.00 8.69 -2.96
C ARG A 77 -10.04 7.94 -3.77
N THR A 78 -11.21 8.55 -3.90
CA THR A 78 -12.22 8.16 -4.89
C THR A 78 -12.51 9.35 -5.79
N THR A 79 -12.68 9.09 -7.08
CA THR A 79 -13.16 10.09 -8.05
C THR A 79 -14.67 9.96 -8.29
N ASN A 80 -15.30 8.93 -7.71
CA ASN A 80 -16.73 8.72 -7.85
C ASN A 80 -17.49 9.66 -6.90
N SER A 81 -18.14 10.68 -7.48
CA SER A 81 -18.85 11.70 -6.74
C SER A 81 -19.94 11.10 -5.84
N GLY A 82 -19.94 11.48 -4.56
CA GLY A 82 -20.94 11.04 -3.58
C GLY A 82 -20.58 9.78 -2.80
N ASN A 83 -19.41 9.16 -3.06
CA ASN A 83 -18.90 8.05 -2.27
C ASN A 83 -17.65 8.47 -1.47
N ALA A 84 -17.50 7.95 -0.24
CA ALA A 84 -16.24 8.02 0.48
C ALA A 84 -15.22 7.04 -0.13
N ALA A 85 -13.93 7.36 -0.07
CA ALA A 85 -12.91 6.39 -0.43
C ALA A 85 -12.96 5.23 0.57
N LYS A 86 -12.84 3.99 0.09
CA LYS A 86 -12.82 2.81 0.96
C LYS A 86 -11.57 2.00 0.71
N ALA A 87 -10.90 1.60 1.77
CA ALA A 87 -9.66 0.85 1.70
C ALA A 87 -9.62 -0.26 2.76
N LYS A 88 -8.83 -1.29 2.50
CA LYS A 88 -8.45 -2.31 3.48
C LYS A 88 -6.94 -2.33 3.56
N ALA A 89 -6.40 -2.29 4.77
CA ALA A 89 -4.98 -2.60 4.95
C ALA A 89 -4.73 -4.06 4.52
N ALA A 90 -3.67 -4.30 3.77
CA ALA A 90 -3.20 -5.63 3.41
C ALA A 90 -1.77 -5.81 3.92
N LEU A 91 -1.50 -6.94 4.58
CA LEU A 91 -0.20 -7.26 5.14
C LEU A 91 0.18 -8.69 4.79
N TYR A 92 1.34 -8.89 4.19
CA TYR A 92 1.83 -10.21 3.79
C TYR A 92 3.00 -10.63 4.66
N ILE A 93 2.84 -11.72 5.43
CA ILE A 93 3.85 -12.23 6.36
C ILE A 93 3.93 -13.74 6.21
N ASN A 94 5.13 -14.29 6.06
CA ASN A 94 5.38 -15.74 5.98
C ASN A 94 4.43 -16.45 5.02
N SER A 95 4.34 -15.93 3.80
CA SER A 95 3.47 -16.44 2.74
C SER A 95 1.97 -16.38 3.01
N THR A 96 1.55 -15.57 3.99
CA THR A 96 0.15 -15.42 4.38
C THR A 96 -0.28 -13.96 4.23
N LEU A 97 -1.39 -13.74 3.53
CA LEU A 97 -2.01 -12.43 3.37
C LEU A 97 -3.07 -12.20 4.44
N TYR A 98 -2.97 -11.07 5.14
CA TYR A 98 -3.91 -10.62 6.15
C TYR A 98 -4.57 -9.33 5.69
N TYR A 99 -5.87 -9.21 5.96
CA TYR A 99 -6.63 -8.00 5.68
C TYR A 99 -7.12 -7.37 6.97
N GLY A 100 -7.02 -6.05 7.04
CA GLY A 100 -7.75 -5.25 8.02
C GLY A 100 -9.23 -5.12 7.68
N SER A 101 -9.93 -4.41 8.56
CA SER A 101 -11.30 -3.95 8.33
C SER A 101 -11.39 -3.01 7.13
N ILE A 102 -12.61 -2.84 6.60
CA ILE A 102 -12.89 -1.80 5.63
C ILE A 102 -12.94 -0.47 6.37
N GLU A 103 -12.09 0.47 5.96
CA GLU A 103 -12.08 1.83 6.45
C GLU A 103 -12.75 2.76 5.44
N SER A 104 -13.61 3.67 5.92
CA SER A 104 -14.13 4.77 5.12
C SER A 104 -13.25 5.99 5.36
N ILE A 105 -12.58 6.45 4.31
CA ILE A 105 -11.62 7.54 4.32
C ILE A 105 -12.36 8.78 3.82
N ILE A 106 -12.54 9.72 4.74
CA ILE A 106 -13.28 10.98 4.58
C ILE A 106 -12.31 12.12 4.29
#